data_AF-A0A495Z7C1-F1
#
_entry.id   AF-A0A495Z7C1-F1
#
_cell.length_a   1.000
_cell.length_b   1.000
_cell.length_c   1.000
_cell.angle_alpha   90.00
_cell.angle_beta   90.00
_cell.angle_gamma   90.00
#
_symmetry.space_group_name_H-M   'P 1'
#
loop_
_entity.id
_entity.type
_entity.pdbx_description
1 polymer ?
#
loop_
_entity_poly.entity_id
_entity_poly.type
_entity_poly.pdbx_seq_one_letter_code
_entity_poly.pdbx_strand_id
1 'polypeptide(L)'
;MRDEDLQASDGLQTLHVCEGGNLDCGSGLLLLIRKSMEGVPNGEVLEIRSTEISVKEDLPAWCRMTQNPYMGWRPATDHNKYFVRRGEAEQRTDADYEKARNYRWGTRIHWDGGMQTKVFCRNHSWSVGQPASFDVRDEAPSAVEYVLGALGACLAMGFQIRASQRKVEIDELEISLSGQLDNIFVFLGTEQGGHSGFKEVKGTIYVASDADEEVLETLWQETLAASPVTNTLTRTVDINVDLRVI
;
A
#
# COMPACT_ATOMS: atom_id res chain seq x y z
N MET A 1 -15.42 -24.77 13.49
CA MET A 1 -14.14 -25.40 13.89
C MET A 1 -13.75 -24.71 15.19
N ARG A 2 -13.45 -25.45 16.27
CA ARG A 2 -13.17 -24.80 17.56
C ARG A 2 -11.74 -24.23 17.53
N ASP A 3 -11.51 -23.15 18.27
CA ASP A 3 -10.23 -22.41 18.25
C ASP A 3 -9.01 -23.27 18.67
N GLU A 4 -9.27 -24.34 19.44
CA GLU A 4 -8.30 -25.34 19.90
C GLU A 4 -7.78 -26.25 18.77
N ASP A 5 -8.54 -26.43 17.69
CA ASP A 5 -8.20 -27.34 16.57
C ASP A 5 -7.18 -26.70 15.59
N LEU A 6 -6.73 -25.46 15.84
CA LEU A 6 -5.86 -24.67 14.96
C LEU A 6 -4.54 -24.23 15.62
N GLN A 7 -4.22 -24.69 16.83
CA GLN A 7 -2.93 -24.38 17.47
C GLN A 7 -1.80 -25.26 16.91
N ALA A 8 -0.67 -24.64 16.59
CA ALA A 8 0.49 -25.39 16.11
C ALA A 8 1.26 -26.05 17.27
N SER A 9 1.71 -27.29 17.09
CA SER A 9 2.50 -28.07 18.08
C SER A 9 3.75 -27.33 18.59
N ASP A 10 3.90 -27.17 19.92
CA ASP A 10 4.98 -26.40 20.58
C ASP A 10 6.41 -26.65 20.06
N GLY A 11 6.72 -27.87 19.62
CA GLY A 11 8.04 -28.24 19.07
C GLY A 11 8.33 -27.82 17.62
N LEU A 12 7.38 -27.20 16.91
CA LEU A 12 7.58 -26.80 15.52
C LEU A 12 8.44 -25.51 15.46
N GLN A 13 9.63 -25.63 14.88
CA GLN A 13 10.57 -24.55 14.58
C GLN A 13 10.96 -24.61 13.11
N THR A 14 11.25 -23.46 12.50
CA THR A 14 11.70 -23.35 11.11
C THR A 14 12.70 -22.21 10.94
N LEU A 15 13.54 -22.32 9.93
CA LEU A 15 14.49 -21.28 9.51
C LEU A 15 13.86 -20.29 8.51
N HIS A 16 12.72 -20.64 7.92
CA HIS A 16 12.06 -19.81 6.90
C HIS A 16 11.04 -18.90 7.55
N VAL A 17 11.28 -17.59 7.45
CA VAL A 17 10.41 -16.56 8.05
C VAL A 17 9.91 -15.60 6.98
N CYS A 18 8.61 -15.31 7.03
CA CYS A 18 7.97 -14.23 6.30
C CYS A 18 7.51 -13.17 7.31
N GLU A 19 8.17 -12.01 7.30
CA GLU A 19 7.76 -10.86 8.11
C GLU A 19 6.60 -10.14 7.39
N GLY A 20 5.38 -10.42 7.83
CA GLY A 20 4.15 -9.86 7.28
C GLY A 20 3.79 -8.50 7.85
N GLY A 21 4.28 -8.17 9.06
CA GLY A 21 3.92 -6.95 9.76
C GLY A 21 2.40 -6.82 9.95
N ASN A 22 1.87 -5.65 9.66
CA ASN A 22 0.45 -5.32 9.76
C ASN A 22 -0.34 -5.48 8.44
N LEU A 23 0.24 -6.13 7.43
CA LEU A 23 -0.47 -6.37 6.17
C LEU A 23 -1.54 -7.45 6.33
N ASP A 24 -2.74 -7.19 5.84
CA ASP A 24 -3.78 -8.20 5.69
C ASP A 24 -3.60 -9.03 4.40
N CYS A 25 -4.36 -10.12 4.28
CA CYS A 25 -4.32 -11.02 3.14
C CYS A 25 -4.72 -10.37 1.79
N GLY A 26 -5.60 -9.37 1.80
CA GLY A 26 -6.04 -8.62 0.62
C GLY A 26 -5.14 -7.45 0.22
N SER A 27 -4.35 -6.91 1.17
CA SER A 27 -3.52 -5.71 1.03
C SER A 27 -2.06 -6.02 0.71
N GLY A 28 -1.68 -7.30 0.62
CA GLY A 28 -0.37 -7.71 0.08
C GLY A 28 0.34 -8.83 0.83
N LEU A 29 -0.15 -9.24 2.02
CA LEU A 29 0.50 -10.31 2.79
C LEU A 29 0.63 -11.60 1.99
N LEU A 30 -0.40 -11.98 1.21
CA LEU A 30 -0.36 -13.19 0.40
C LEU A 30 0.73 -13.15 -0.69
N LEU A 31 1.09 -11.97 -1.20
CA LEU A 31 2.20 -11.81 -2.14
C LEU A 31 3.54 -12.03 -1.42
N LEU A 32 3.70 -11.50 -0.21
CA LEU A 32 4.91 -11.74 0.59
C LEU A 32 5.07 -13.22 0.94
N ILE A 33 4.00 -13.86 1.42
CA ILE A 33 3.99 -15.29 1.75
C ILE A 33 4.42 -16.12 0.54
N ARG A 34 3.87 -15.83 -0.64
CA ARG A 34 4.22 -16.54 -1.88
C ARG A 34 5.69 -16.39 -2.23
N LYS A 35 6.22 -15.17 -2.16
CA LYS A 35 7.62 -14.86 -2.49
C LYS A 35 8.54 -15.61 -1.53
N SER A 36 8.22 -15.58 -0.24
CA SER A 36 8.97 -16.32 0.77
C SER A 36 8.89 -17.83 0.52
N MET A 37 7.72 -18.35 0.14
CA MET A 37 7.51 -19.79 -0.11
C MET A 37 8.34 -20.35 -1.27
N GLU A 38 8.69 -19.53 -2.28
CA GLU A 38 9.58 -19.95 -3.39
C GLU A 38 10.95 -20.44 -2.88
N GLY A 39 11.45 -19.85 -1.78
CA GLY A 39 12.72 -20.23 -1.16
C GLY A 39 12.64 -21.38 -0.14
N VAL A 40 11.44 -21.85 0.20
CA VAL A 40 11.24 -22.93 1.19
C VAL A 40 11.30 -24.28 0.48
N PRO A 41 12.09 -25.29 0.88
CA PRO A 41 12.05 -26.61 0.25
C PRO A 41 10.68 -27.30 0.38
N ASN A 42 10.32 -28.16 -0.59
CA ASN A 42 9.05 -28.92 -0.53
C ASN A 42 8.95 -29.73 0.76
N GLY A 43 7.81 -29.63 1.45
CA GLY A 43 7.59 -30.30 2.73
C GLY A 43 8.12 -29.56 3.96
N GLU A 44 8.95 -28.52 3.79
CA GLU A 44 9.36 -27.64 4.88
C GLU A 44 8.29 -26.60 5.22
N VAL A 45 8.44 -25.94 6.37
CA VAL A 45 7.44 -25.03 6.94
C VAL A 45 7.93 -23.59 6.86
N LEU A 46 7.05 -22.67 6.46
CA LEU A 46 7.22 -21.24 6.56
C LEU A 46 6.55 -20.72 7.83
N GLU A 47 7.26 -19.94 8.64
CA GLU A 47 6.71 -19.14 9.74
C GLU A 47 6.33 -17.77 9.21
N ILE A 48 5.07 -17.39 9.36
CA ILE A 48 4.54 -16.08 8.98
C ILE A 48 4.27 -15.31 10.26
N ARG A 49 4.88 -14.14 10.39
CA ARG A 49 4.70 -13.26 11.55
C ARG A 49 3.84 -12.08 11.16
N SER A 50 2.71 -11.90 11.83
CA SER A 50 1.82 -10.78 11.55
C SER A 50 1.13 -10.29 12.81
N THR A 51 1.01 -8.97 12.91
CA THR A 51 0.22 -8.28 13.93
C THR A 51 -1.24 -8.12 13.50
N GLU A 52 -1.55 -8.38 12.23
CA GLU A 52 -2.88 -8.23 11.67
C GLU A 52 -3.79 -9.39 12.11
N ILE A 53 -4.92 -9.03 12.71
CA ILE A 53 -5.83 -9.97 13.36
C ILE A 53 -6.62 -10.81 12.34
N SER A 54 -6.97 -10.22 11.20
CA SER A 54 -7.75 -10.89 10.14
C SER A 54 -7.02 -12.09 9.52
N VAL A 55 -5.69 -12.13 9.60
CA VAL A 55 -4.86 -13.22 9.07
C VAL A 55 -5.25 -14.58 9.65
N LYS A 56 -5.67 -14.63 10.92
CA LYS A 56 -6.13 -15.86 11.58
C LYS A 56 -7.33 -16.49 10.86
N GLU A 57 -8.22 -15.67 10.31
CA GLU A 57 -9.44 -16.12 9.64
C GLU A 57 -9.19 -16.44 8.15
N ASP A 58 -8.41 -15.59 7.47
CA ASP A 58 -8.22 -15.65 6.02
C ASP A 58 -7.14 -16.66 5.58
N LEU A 59 -6.04 -16.75 6.32
CA LEU A 59 -4.89 -17.57 5.93
C LEU A 59 -5.21 -19.07 5.79
N PRO A 60 -6.01 -19.70 6.69
CA PRO A 60 -6.40 -21.10 6.52
C PRO A 60 -7.20 -21.36 5.24
N ALA A 61 -8.02 -20.40 4.80
CA ALA A 61 -8.78 -20.51 3.56
C ALA A 61 -7.85 -20.49 2.34
N TRP A 62 -6.91 -19.56 2.33
CA TRP A 62 -5.87 -19.49 1.29
C TRP A 62 -5.05 -20.79 1.21
N CYS A 63 -4.60 -21.30 2.35
CA CYS A 63 -3.83 -22.56 2.46
C CYS A 63 -4.54 -23.75 1.79
N ARG A 64 -5.85 -23.91 2.06
CA ARG A 64 -6.68 -24.94 1.40
C ARG A 64 -6.74 -24.74 -0.10
N MET A 65 -6.93 -23.50 -0.56
CA MET A 65 -7.00 -23.18 -1.98
C MET A 65 -5.68 -23.40 -2.72
N THR A 66 -4.54 -23.17 -2.07
CA THR A 66 -3.22 -23.31 -2.69
C THR A 66 -2.55 -24.66 -2.42
N GLN A 67 -3.24 -25.58 -1.73
CA GLN A 67 -2.70 -26.89 -1.34
C GLN A 67 -1.41 -26.79 -0.49
N ASN A 68 -1.29 -25.72 0.31
CA ASN A 68 -0.22 -25.57 1.29
C ASN A 68 -0.79 -25.94 2.67
N PRO A 69 -0.43 -27.07 3.30
CA PRO A 69 -1.03 -27.47 4.57
C PRO A 69 -0.81 -26.42 5.66
N TYR A 70 -1.90 -25.93 6.25
CA TYR A 70 -1.86 -25.05 7.40
C TYR A 70 -1.56 -25.87 8.66
N MET A 71 -0.46 -25.55 9.34
CA MET A 71 0.02 -26.27 10.52
C MET A 71 -0.45 -25.69 11.85
N GLY A 72 -1.20 -24.59 11.79
CA GLY A 72 -1.73 -23.88 12.95
C GLY A 72 -1.06 -22.53 13.20
N TRP A 73 -1.45 -21.88 14.29
CA TRP A 73 -0.86 -20.64 14.77
C TRP A 73 -0.45 -20.72 16.24
N ARG A 74 0.36 -19.75 16.67
CA ARG A 74 0.69 -19.49 18.07
C ARG A 74 0.69 -17.99 18.34
N PRO A 75 0.16 -17.54 19.49
CA PRO A 75 0.41 -16.17 19.94
C PRO A 75 1.89 -16.01 20.32
N ALA A 76 2.45 -14.85 20.05
CA ALA A 76 3.67 -14.35 20.66
C ALA A 76 3.37 -13.00 21.33
N THR A 77 4.35 -12.47 22.05
CA THR A 77 4.17 -11.25 22.85
C THR A 77 3.80 -10.03 22.00
N ASP A 78 4.33 -9.96 20.78
CA ASP A 78 4.29 -8.80 19.88
C ASP A 78 3.58 -9.08 18.54
N HIS A 79 3.37 -10.34 18.17
CA HIS A 79 2.70 -10.75 16.92
C HIS A 79 2.12 -12.15 17.03
N ASN A 80 1.27 -12.53 16.07
CA ASN A 80 0.87 -13.92 15.89
C ASN A 80 1.81 -14.62 14.90
N LYS A 81 2.15 -15.88 15.20
CA LYS A 81 2.95 -16.76 14.36
C LYS A 81 2.04 -17.77 13.69
N TYR A 82 2.07 -17.84 12.37
CA TYR A 82 1.30 -18.80 11.59
C TYR A 82 2.26 -19.74 10.86
N PHE A 83 1.94 -21.01 10.80
CA PHE A 83 2.82 -22.02 10.23
C PHE A 83 2.17 -22.67 9.01
N VAL A 84 2.84 -22.63 7.88
CA VAL A 84 2.34 -23.18 6.61
C VAL A 84 3.40 -24.09 6.02
N ARG A 85 3.06 -25.35 5.75
CA ARG A 85 3.95 -26.28 5.04
C ARG A 85 3.88 -26.03 3.55
N ARG A 86 5.03 -26.00 2.87
CA ARG A 86 5.07 -25.93 1.40
C ARG A 86 4.50 -27.22 0.81
N GLY A 87 3.41 -27.09 0.08
CA GLY A 87 2.85 -28.16 -0.75
C GLY A 87 3.52 -28.24 -2.12
N GLU A 88 3.15 -29.24 -2.91
CA GLU A 88 3.73 -29.51 -4.24
C GLU A 88 3.14 -28.63 -5.36
N ALA A 89 2.31 -27.63 -5.03
CA ALA A 89 1.56 -26.86 -6.01
C ALA A 89 2.44 -25.79 -6.71
N GLU A 90 3.10 -26.19 -7.80
CA GLU A 90 4.06 -25.38 -8.56
C GLU A 90 3.44 -24.42 -9.60
N GLN A 91 2.12 -24.33 -9.75
CA GLN A 91 1.50 -23.63 -10.90
C GLN A 91 0.58 -22.43 -10.60
N ARG A 92 0.14 -22.20 -9.35
CA ARG A 92 -0.78 -21.08 -9.02
C ARG A 92 -0.09 -19.78 -8.63
N THR A 93 1.21 -19.81 -8.32
CA THR A 93 1.97 -18.66 -7.83
C THR A 93 2.15 -17.62 -8.93
N ASP A 94 2.59 -18.04 -10.12
CA ASP A 94 2.86 -17.13 -11.25
C ASP A 94 1.61 -16.38 -11.72
N ALA A 95 0.47 -17.06 -11.82
CA ALA A 95 -0.76 -16.45 -12.35
C ALA A 95 -1.26 -15.28 -11.49
N ASP A 96 -1.16 -15.38 -10.17
CA ASP A 96 -1.59 -14.30 -9.28
C ASP A 96 -0.58 -13.16 -9.21
N TYR A 97 0.73 -13.46 -9.33
CA TYR A 97 1.73 -12.41 -9.52
C TYR A 97 1.54 -11.68 -10.83
N GLU A 98 1.26 -12.39 -11.91
CA GLU A 98 0.94 -11.79 -13.20
C GLU A 98 -0.35 -10.96 -13.11
N LYS A 99 -1.37 -11.43 -12.38
CA LYS A 99 -2.57 -10.63 -12.11
C LYS A 99 -2.26 -9.36 -11.33
N ALA A 100 -1.40 -9.42 -10.31
CA ALA A 100 -0.99 -8.26 -9.52
C ALA A 100 -0.14 -7.28 -10.34
N ARG A 101 0.82 -7.78 -11.14
CA ARG A 101 1.67 -7.01 -12.06
C ARG A 101 0.85 -6.24 -13.09
N ASN A 102 -0.21 -6.87 -13.58
CA ASN A 102 -1.09 -6.30 -14.60
C ASN A 102 -2.38 -5.70 -14.01
N TYR A 103 -2.44 -5.52 -12.68
CA TYR A 103 -3.62 -4.93 -12.04
C TYR A 103 -3.81 -3.49 -12.51
N ARG A 104 -5.04 -3.15 -12.89
CA ARG A 104 -5.40 -1.80 -13.33
C ARG A 104 -6.32 -1.17 -12.30
N TRP A 105 -5.82 -0.14 -11.64
CA TRP A 105 -6.66 0.75 -10.85
C TRP A 105 -7.50 1.63 -11.78
N GLY A 106 -8.78 1.77 -11.47
CA GLY A 106 -9.72 2.53 -12.28
C GLY A 106 -10.61 3.39 -11.41
N THR A 107 -10.84 4.62 -11.85
CA THR A 107 -11.81 5.55 -11.29
C THR A 107 -12.77 6.01 -12.38
N ARG A 108 -13.98 6.38 -11.98
CA ARG A 108 -14.94 7.03 -12.88
C ARG A 108 -15.26 8.40 -12.31
N ILE A 109 -15.22 9.41 -13.16
CA ILE A 109 -15.53 10.79 -12.78
C ILE A 109 -16.85 11.18 -13.45
N HIS A 110 -17.73 11.80 -12.69
CA HIS A 110 -18.97 12.38 -13.21
C HIS A 110 -19.03 13.87 -12.90
N TRP A 111 -19.50 14.63 -13.88
CA TRP A 111 -19.78 16.04 -13.77
C TRP A 111 -21.21 16.29 -14.23
N ASP A 112 -21.98 17.00 -13.41
CA ASP A 112 -23.38 17.37 -13.64
C ASP A 112 -23.64 18.88 -13.51
N GLY A 113 -22.57 19.68 -13.34
CA GLY A 113 -22.63 21.13 -13.25
C GLY A 113 -21.64 21.72 -12.24
N GLY A 114 -21.48 23.05 -12.25
CA GLY A 114 -20.62 23.76 -11.30
C GLY A 114 -19.12 23.48 -11.48
N MET A 115 -18.34 23.87 -10.47
CA MET A 115 -16.87 23.82 -10.45
C MET A 115 -16.33 22.66 -9.60
N GLN A 116 -17.03 21.53 -9.63
CA GLN A 116 -16.64 20.33 -8.90
C GLN A 116 -17.07 19.07 -9.65
N THR A 117 -16.48 17.93 -9.31
CA THR A 117 -16.82 16.62 -9.87
C THR A 117 -16.99 15.58 -8.78
N LYS A 118 -17.75 14.52 -9.07
CA LYS A 118 -17.85 13.35 -8.18
C LYS A 118 -17.01 12.20 -8.73
N VAL A 119 -16.05 11.73 -7.93
CA VAL A 119 -15.19 10.60 -8.23
C VAL A 119 -15.77 9.33 -7.61
N PHE A 120 -15.74 8.23 -8.36
CA PHE A 120 -16.14 6.90 -7.93
C PHE A 120 -14.96 5.94 -8.07
N CYS A 121 -14.64 5.21 -7.01
CA CYS A 121 -13.59 4.20 -6.98
C CYS A 121 -14.05 3.02 -6.13
N ARG A 122 -14.22 1.84 -6.73
CA ARG A 122 -14.78 0.65 -6.05
C ARG A 122 -16.10 1.02 -5.35
N ASN A 123 -16.17 0.84 -4.03
CA ASN A 123 -17.34 1.16 -3.21
C ASN A 123 -17.27 2.55 -2.54
N HIS A 124 -16.35 3.41 -2.97
CA HIS A 124 -16.13 4.74 -2.42
C HIS A 124 -16.48 5.82 -3.44
N SER A 125 -16.92 6.98 -2.92
CA SER A 125 -17.07 8.19 -3.72
C SER A 125 -16.77 9.43 -2.90
N TRP A 126 -16.21 10.45 -3.54
CA TRP A 126 -15.92 11.75 -2.93
C TRP A 126 -16.03 12.86 -3.98
N SER A 127 -16.10 14.10 -3.52
CA SER A 127 -16.09 15.29 -4.38
C SER A 127 -14.66 15.77 -4.60
N VAL A 128 -14.36 16.26 -5.79
CA VAL A 128 -13.12 16.96 -6.12
C VAL A 128 -13.49 18.30 -6.71
N GLY A 129 -12.93 19.38 -6.17
CA GLY A 129 -13.18 20.75 -6.61
C GLY A 129 -12.46 21.08 -7.91
N GLN A 130 -12.09 22.36 -8.05
CA GLN A 130 -11.40 22.87 -9.22
C GLN A 130 -10.03 22.20 -9.43
N PRO A 131 -9.46 22.23 -10.64
CA PRO A 131 -8.12 21.69 -10.89
C PRO A 131 -7.06 22.29 -9.96
N ALA A 132 -7.07 23.61 -9.80
CA ALA A 132 -6.34 24.35 -8.79
C ALA A 132 -7.26 25.46 -8.27
N SER A 133 -7.35 25.60 -6.95
CA SER A 133 -8.08 26.68 -6.30
C SER A 133 -7.21 27.34 -5.25
N PHE A 134 -7.56 28.58 -4.93
CA PHE A 134 -6.90 29.41 -3.93
C PHE A 134 -7.86 29.82 -2.79
N ASP A 135 -9.12 29.36 -2.84
CA ASP A 135 -10.12 29.70 -1.84
C ASP A 135 -10.26 28.59 -0.80
N VAL A 136 -10.01 28.94 0.46
CA VAL A 136 -10.16 28.04 1.61
C VAL A 136 -11.62 27.67 1.90
N ARG A 137 -12.58 28.33 1.24
CA ARG A 137 -14.03 28.10 1.39
C ARG A 137 -14.62 27.13 0.38
N ASP A 138 -13.79 26.54 -0.48
CA ASP A 138 -14.25 25.55 -1.44
C ASP A 138 -14.94 24.36 -0.75
N GLU A 139 -16.03 23.87 -1.35
CA GLU A 139 -16.80 22.75 -0.81
C GLU A 139 -16.05 21.41 -0.88
N ALA A 140 -15.01 21.33 -1.71
CA ALA A 140 -14.15 20.16 -1.87
C ALA A 140 -12.71 20.60 -2.21
N PRO A 141 -11.69 19.85 -1.74
CA PRO A 141 -10.31 20.12 -2.10
C PRO A 141 -10.09 20.09 -3.62
N SER A 142 -9.15 20.91 -4.09
CA SER A 142 -8.75 20.96 -5.49
C SER A 142 -8.06 19.66 -5.95
N ALA A 143 -8.03 19.43 -7.25
CA ALA A 143 -7.43 18.21 -7.81
C ALA A 143 -5.93 18.09 -7.46
N VAL A 144 -5.19 19.21 -7.46
CA VAL A 144 -3.76 19.22 -7.08
C VAL A 144 -3.54 18.92 -5.60
N GLU A 145 -4.45 19.33 -4.71
CA GLU A 145 -4.38 18.98 -3.28
C GLU A 145 -4.66 17.49 -3.05
N TYR A 146 -5.58 16.89 -3.81
CA TYR A 146 -5.79 15.44 -3.79
C TYR A 146 -4.53 14.66 -4.21
N VAL A 147 -3.74 15.19 -5.15
CA VAL A 147 -2.44 14.58 -5.52
C VAL A 147 -1.45 14.63 -4.34
N LEU A 148 -1.37 15.76 -3.63
CA LEU A 148 -0.53 15.88 -2.42
C LEU A 148 -1.02 14.94 -1.31
N GLY A 149 -2.33 14.87 -1.09
CA GLY A 149 -2.93 13.94 -0.12
C GLY A 149 -2.63 12.48 -0.46
N ALA A 150 -2.72 12.10 -1.74
CA ALA A 150 -2.37 10.76 -2.20
C ALA A 150 -0.88 10.44 -2.00
N LEU A 151 0.02 11.40 -2.26
CA LEU A 151 1.45 11.25 -2.00
C LEU A 151 1.71 11.05 -0.50
N GLY A 152 1.18 11.93 0.35
CA GLY A 152 1.34 11.86 1.80
C GLY A 152 0.82 10.55 2.38
N ALA A 153 -0.38 10.13 1.99
CA ALA A 153 -0.97 8.86 2.42
C ALA A 153 -0.13 7.65 1.99
N CYS A 154 0.39 7.66 0.75
CA CYS A 154 1.23 6.58 0.24
C CYS A 154 2.56 6.49 1.02
N LEU A 155 3.18 7.63 1.33
CA LEU A 155 4.40 7.69 2.13
C LEU A 155 4.16 7.24 3.57
N ALA A 156 3.10 7.73 4.22
CA ALA A 156 2.80 7.37 5.60
C ALA A 156 2.55 5.86 5.75
N MET A 157 1.69 5.28 4.90
CA MET A 157 1.41 3.85 4.93
C MET A 157 2.61 3.01 4.52
N GLY A 158 3.39 3.45 3.52
CA GLY A 158 4.62 2.76 3.11
C GLY A 158 5.66 2.73 4.23
N PHE A 159 5.81 3.83 4.97
CA PHE A 159 6.71 3.92 6.12
C PHE A 159 6.26 2.98 7.24
N GLN A 160 4.98 3.01 7.59
CA GLN A 160 4.42 2.13 8.61
C GLN A 160 4.68 0.66 8.22
N ILE A 161 4.31 0.24 6.99
CA ILE A 161 4.45 -1.17 6.56
C ILE A 161 5.89 -1.65 6.77
N ARG A 162 6.88 -0.82 6.41
CA ARG A 162 8.30 -1.16 6.59
C ARG A 162 8.73 -1.17 8.04
N ALA A 163 8.27 -0.21 8.84
CA ALA A 163 8.53 -0.18 10.28
C ALA A 163 8.01 -1.46 10.94
N SER A 164 6.77 -1.86 10.61
CA SER A 164 6.14 -3.08 11.11
C SER A 164 6.91 -4.35 10.70
N GLN A 165 7.36 -4.43 9.44
CA GLN A 165 8.21 -5.54 8.96
C GLN A 165 9.56 -5.64 9.69
N ARG A 166 10.06 -4.54 10.26
CA ARG A 166 11.29 -4.50 11.06
C ARG A 166 11.04 -4.50 12.56
N LYS A 167 9.78 -4.69 12.99
CA LYS A 167 9.37 -4.64 14.40
C LYS A 167 9.72 -3.33 15.09
N VAL A 168 9.68 -2.23 14.33
CA VAL A 168 9.76 -0.87 14.83
C VAL A 168 8.34 -0.39 15.09
N GLU A 169 8.07 -0.02 16.34
CA GLU A 169 6.79 0.55 16.76
C GLU A 169 6.78 2.06 16.46
N ILE A 170 5.71 2.53 15.83
CA ILE A 170 5.49 3.94 15.53
C ILE A 170 4.28 4.39 16.32
N ASP A 171 4.48 5.27 17.29
CA ASP A 171 3.43 5.77 18.18
C ASP A 171 2.58 6.83 17.47
N GLU A 172 3.24 7.72 16.72
CA GLU A 172 2.60 8.80 15.99
C GLU A 172 3.36 9.11 14.70
N LEU A 173 2.61 9.49 13.67
CA LEU A 173 3.14 9.81 12.35
C LEU A 173 2.31 10.91 11.70
N GLU A 174 2.94 12.02 11.37
CA GLU A 174 2.34 13.14 10.62
C GLU A 174 3.24 13.51 9.44
N ILE A 175 2.63 13.83 8.30
CA ILE A 175 3.35 14.35 7.13
C ILE A 175 2.68 15.65 6.69
N SER A 176 3.47 16.72 6.70
CA SER A 176 3.09 18.01 6.14
C SER A 176 3.71 18.17 4.76
N LEU A 177 2.89 18.40 3.73
CA LEU A 177 3.32 18.58 2.35
C LEU A 177 2.84 19.94 1.81
N SER A 178 3.69 20.57 0.99
CA SER A 178 3.36 21.75 0.21
C SER A 178 3.82 21.56 -1.23
N GLY A 179 2.98 21.89 -2.19
CA GLY A 179 3.29 21.77 -3.61
C GLY A 179 3.20 23.13 -4.31
N GLN A 180 4.17 23.43 -5.16
CA GLN A 180 4.16 24.63 -6.00
C GLN A 180 4.09 24.23 -7.47
N LEU A 181 3.08 24.74 -8.19
CA LEU A 181 3.02 24.63 -9.64
C LEU A 181 4.08 25.53 -10.29
N ASP A 182 4.57 25.13 -11.47
CA ASP A 182 5.49 25.98 -12.24
C ASP A 182 4.78 27.23 -12.73
N ASN A 183 3.71 27.06 -13.51
CA ASN A 183 2.90 28.15 -13.99
C ASN A 183 1.42 27.77 -14.16
N ILE A 184 0.56 28.19 -13.23
CA ILE A 184 -0.88 27.96 -13.31
C ILE A 184 -1.55 28.70 -14.49
N PHE A 185 -0.96 29.80 -14.95
CA PHE A 185 -1.51 30.60 -16.04
C PHE A 185 -1.46 29.90 -17.40
N VAL A 186 -0.60 28.87 -17.54
CA VAL A 186 -0.60 27.97 -18.70
C VAL A 186 -1.90 27.16 -18.75
N PHE A 187 -2.38 26.66 -17.61
CA PHE A 187 -3.67 25.97 -17.53
C PHE A 187 -4.84 26.93 -17.81
N LEU A 188 -4.74 28.18 -17.36
CA LEU A 188 -5.74 29.22 -17.61
C LEU A 188 -5.68 29.82 -19.02
N GLY A 189 -4.65 29.48 -19.81
CA GLY A 189 -4.46 29.93 -21.19
C GLY A 189 -4.01 31.38 -21.35
N THR A 190 -3.65 32.07 -20.26
CA THR A 190 -3.20 33.47 -20.32
C THR A 190 -1.69 33.60 -20.59
N GLU A 191 -0.94 32.51 -20.44
CA GLU A 191 0.48 32.42 -20.75
C GLU A 191 0.80 31.16 -21.55
N GLN A 192 1.88 31.20 -22.34
CA GLN A 192 2.31 30.10 -23.23
C GLN A 192 3.64 29.45 -22.80
N GLY A 193 4.34 30.02 -21.80
CA GLY A 193 5.62 29.52 -21.32
C GLY A 193 5.51 28.82 -19.96
N GLY A 194 6.33 27.78 -19.75
CA GLY A 194 6.34 26.97 -18.53
C GLY A 194 5.41 25.75 -18.62
N HIS A 195 5.14 25.11 -17.49
CA HIS A 195 4.24 23.96 -17.38
C HIS A 195 3.18 24.15 -16.29
N SER A 196 2.01 23.53 -16.45
CA SER A 196 0.93 23.62 -15.45
C SER A 196 1.02 22.60 -14.30
N GLY A 197 1.99 21.69 -14.35
CA GLY A 197 2.27 20.73 -13.27
C GLY A 197 3.08 21.29 -12.10
N PHE A 198 3.31 20.46 -11.08
CA PHE A 198 4.18 20.79 -9.94
C PHE A 198 5.64 20.96 -10.39
N LYS A 199 6.26 22.08 -10.01
CA LYS A 199 7.73 22.26 -10.13
C LYS A 199 8.46 21.69 -8.92
N GLU A 200 7.82 21.74 -7.76
CA GLU A 200 8.39 21.30 -6.51
C GLU A 200 7.28 20.84 -5.56
N VAL A 201 7.54 19.74 -4.85
CA VAL A 201 6.80 19.35 -3.66
C VAL A 201 7.79 19.25 -2.51
N LYS A 202 7.53 19.99 -1.44
CA LYS A 202 8.32 19.96 -0.20
C LYS A 202 7.50 19.36 0.92
N GLY A 203 8.17 18.67 1.83
CA GLY A 203 7.49 18.08 2.95
C GLY A 203 8.38 17.82 4.15
N THR A 204 7.72 17.60 5.28
CA THR A 204 8.36 17.17 6.52
C THR A 204 7.52 16.03 7.11
N ILE A 205 8.21 14.96 7.49
CA ILE A 205 7.66 13.85 8.25
C ILE A 205 8.01 14.07 9.72
N TYR A 206 7.01 13.94 10.58
CA TYR A 206 7.14 13.94 12.03
C TYR A 206 6.79 12.54 12.51
N VAL A 207 7.67 11.94 13.30
CA VAL A 207 7.52 10.57 13.79
C VAL A 207 7.87 10.51 15.27
N ALA A 208 7.01 9.85 16.05
CA ALA A 208 7.29 9.47 17.43
C ALA A 208 7.49 7.95 17.50
N SER A 209 8.62 7.53 18.06
CA SER A 209 9.02 6.12 18.21
C SER A 209 10.18 6.03 19.20
N ASP A 210 10.28 4.92 19.92
CA ASP A 210 11.43 4.56 20.77
C ASP A 210 12.65 4.04 19.96
N ALA A 211 12.54 3.92 18.62
CA ALA A 211 13.63 3.46 17.78
C ALA A 211 14.69 4.55 17.52
N ASP A 212 15.93 4.10 17.28
CA ASP A 212 17.05 4.99 16.95
C ASP A 212 16.77 5.81 15.67
N GLU A 213 17.17 7.08 15.67
CA GLU A 213 16.97 8.01 14.55
C GLU A 213 17.52 7.45 13.23
N GLU A 214 18.70 6.82 13.24
CA GLU A 214 19.31 6.21 12.05
C GLU A 214 18.44 5.10 11.43
N VAL A 215 17.72 4.34 12.27
CA VAL A 215 16.79 3.29 11.81
C VAL A 215 15.57 3.93 11.14
N LEU A 216 15.04 4.99 11.73
CA LEU A 216 13.89 5.74 11.19
C LEU A 216 14.26 6.42 9.87
N GLU A 217 15.44 7.03 9.77
CA GLU A 217 15.94 7.63 8.53
C GLU A 217 16.10 6.58 7.43
N THR A 218 16.67 5.42 7.75
CA THR A 218 16.82 4.31 6.79
C THR A 218 15.45 3.84 6.27
N LEU A 219 14.49 3.64 7.17
CA LEU A 219 13.12 3.28 6.82
C LEU A 219 12.48 4.34 5.90
N TRP A 220 12.73 5.62 6.18
CA TRP A 220 12.20 6.72 5.39
C TRP A 220 12.77 6.76 3.97
N GLN A 221 14.09 6.64 3.82
CA GLN A 221 14.73 6.63 2.50
C GLN A 221 14.24 5.46 1.63
N GLU A 222 14.09 4.28 2.22
CA GLU A 222 13.53 3.13 1.52
C GLU A 222 12.05 3.32 1.13
N THR A 223 11.29 4.00 1.99
CA THR A 223 9.89 4.35 1.71
C THR A 223 9.81 5.28 0.51
N LEU A 224 10.61 6.35 0.50
CA LEU A 224 10.67 7.30 -0.62
C LEU A 224 11.03 6.61 -1.94
N ALA A 225 12.04 5.73 -1.91
CA ALA A 225 12.51 5.02 -3.10
C ALA A 225 11.46 4.05 -3.68
N ALA A 226 10.68 3.39 -2.81
CA ALA A 226 9.74 2.35 -3.22
C ALA A 226 8.29 2.83 -3.41
N SER A 227 7.95 4.02 -2.90
CA SER A 227 6.58 4.56 -2.95
C SER A 227 6.05 4.63 -4.39
N PRO A 228 4.91 3.96 -4.70
CA PRO A 228 4.30 4.02 -6.03
C PRO A 228 3.93 5.44 -6.46
N VAL A 229 3.40 6.26 -5.54
CA VAL A 229 2.99 7.64 -5.87
C VAL A 229 4.20 8.56 -6.04
N THR A 230 5.25 8.40 -5.22
CA THR A 230 6.52 9.13 -5.44
C THR A 230 7.12 8.80 -6.80
N ASN A 231 7.15 7.51 -7.17
CA ASN A 231 7.64 7.08 -8.48
C ASN A 231 6.76 7.57 -9.64
N THR A 232 5.45 7.75 -9.41
CA THR A 232 4.54 8.33 -10.42
C THR A 232 4.81 9.82 -10.65
N LEU A 233 5.17 10.57 -9.60
CA LEU A 233 5.44 12.01 -9.70
C LEU A 233 6.85 12.34 -10.21
N THR A 234 7.80 11.41 -10.07
CA THR A 234 9.22 11.62 -10.43
C THR A 234 9.61 11.01 -11.78
N ARG A 235 8.71 10.27 -12.42
CA ARG A 235 8.95 9.60 -13.71
C ARG A 235 7.94 10.06 -14.75
N THR A 236 8.35 10.06 -16.00
CA THR A 236 7.43 10.27 -17.12
C THR A 236 6.51 9.06 -17.27
N VAL A 237 5.20 9.30 -17.32
CA VAL A 237 4.16 8.29 -17.52
C VAL A 237 3.40 8.62 -18.80
N ASP A 238 3.16 7.61 -19.64
CA ASP A 238 2.35 7.78 -20.85
C ASP A 238 0.87 7.90 -20.50
N ILE A 239 0.27 9.04 -20.85
CA ILE A 239 -1.15 9.33 -20.63
C ILE A 239 -1.86 9.35 -21.99
N ASN A 240 -2.67 8.33 -22.25
CA ASN A 240 -3.45 8.17 -23.49
C ASN A 240 -4.95 8.26 -23.18
N VAL A 241 -5.58 9.40 -23.51
CA VAL A 241 -7.00 9.66 -23.25
C VAL A 241 -7.69 10.11 -24.53
N ASP A 242 -8.76 9.40 -24.91
CA ASP A 242 -9.56 9.71 -26.11
C ASP A 242 -10.81 10.51 -25.77
N LEU A 243 -11.14 11.49 -26.62
CA LEU A 243 -12.44 12.16 -26.60
C LEU A 243 -13.45 11.37 -27.43
N ARG A 244 -14.64 11.11 -26.87
CA ARG A 244 -15.78 10.52 -27.59
C ARG A 244 -17.00 11.41 -27.45
N VAL A 245 -17.62 11.75 -28.58
CA VAL A 245 -18.90 12.48 -28.66
C VAL A 245 -20.02 11.45 -28.87
N ILE A 246 -21.04 11.50 -28.02
CA ILE A 246 -22.22 10.61 -28.05
C ILE A 246 -23.48 11.36 -28.47
#